data_AF-A0A2A6FLN1-F1
#
_entry.id   AF-A0A2A6FLN1-F1
#
_cell.length_a   1.000
_cell.length_b   1.000
_cell.length_c   1.000
_cell.angle_alpha   90.00
_cell.angle_beta   90.00
_cell.angle_gamma   90.00
#
_symmetry.space_group_name_H-M   'P 1'
#
loop_
_entity.id
_entity.type
_entity.pdbx_description
1 polymer ?
#
loop_
_entity_poly.entity_id
_entity_poly.type
_entity_poly.pdbx_seq_one_letter_code
_entity_poly.pdbx_strand_id
1 'polypeptide(L)'
;MARTGDIDVVILGAGINGAGLFRDLCAQGVSCLIVDKGDFGSGTSAAPSRLIHGGLKYLETGEFGLVAQSTLERNLLLKNAPHYVS
;
A
#
# COMPACT_ATOMS: atom_id res chain seq x y z
N MET A 1 19.35 -8.76 -15.71
CA MET A 1 17.96 -8.66 -16.19
C MET A 1 17.40 -10.07 -16.17
N ALA A 2 16.46 -10.37 -15.29
CA ALA A 2 15.81 -11.68 -15.21
C ALA A 2 15.14 -11.99 -16.56
N ARG A 3 15.25 -13.22 -17.07
CA ARG A 3 14.61 -13.60 -18.34
C ARG A 3 13.12 -13.77 -18.09
N THR A 4 12.28 -13.61 -19.11
CA THR A 4 10.80 -13.69 -19.02
C THR A 4 10.27 -15.01 -18.42
N GLY A 5 11.10 -16.03 -18.23
CA GLY A 5 10.76 -17.28 -17.53
C GLY A 5 11.05 -17.31 -16.02
N ASP A 6 11.62 -16.24 -15.44
CA ASP A 6 12.06 -16.19 -14.04
C ASP A 6 11.12 -15.34 -13.14
N ILE A 7 9.93 -14.94 -13.61
CA ILE A 7 9.00 -14.08 -12.85
C ILE A 7 7.74 -14.86 -12.49
N ASP A 8 7.48 -14.99 -11.19
CA ASP A 8 6.35 -15.74 -10.64
C ASP A 8 5.07 -14.90 -10.62
N VAL A 9 5.19 -13.59 -10.37
CA VAL A 9 4.05 -12.68 -10.20
C VAL A 9 4.22 -11.40 -11.01
N VAL A 10 3.19 -11.03 -11.76
CA VAL A 10 3.09 -9.71 -12.42
C VAL A 10 1.99 -8.89 -11.75
N ILE A 11 2.32 -7.69 -11.31
CA ILE A 11 1.43 -6.73 -10.67
C ILE A 11 1.19 -5.58 -11.65
N LEU A 12 -0.09 -5.32 -11.96
CA LEU A 12 -0.51 -4.23 -12.84
C LEU A 12 -1.03 -3.06 -12.00
N GLY A 13 -0.36 -1.92 -12.12
CA GLY A 13 -0.61 -0.69 -11.36
C GLY A 13 0.34 -0.54 -10.18
N ALA A 14 1.12 0.53 -10.20
CA ALA A 14 2.07 0.93 -9.15
C ALA A 14 1.54 2.07 -8.28
N GLY A 15 0.22 2.07 -8.02
CA GLY A 15 -0.37 2.81 -6.90
C GLY A 15 0.01 2.19 -5.55
N ILE A 16 -0.45 2.78 -4.45
CA ILE A 16 -0.09 2.37 -3.08
C ILE A 16 -0.35 0.88 -2.79
N ASN A 17 -1.46 0.33 -3.30
CA ASN A 17 -1.80 -1.08 -3.12
C ASN A 17 -0.83 -2.00 -3.88
N GLY A 18 -0.53 -1.68 -5.15
CA GLY A 18 0.38 -2.47 -5.96
C GLY A 18 1.81 -2.39 -5.46
N ALA A 19 2.27 -1.21 -5.06
CA ALA A 19 3.59 -1.00 -4.46
C ALA A 19 3.72 -1.75 -3.11
N GLY A 20 2.67 -1.72 -2.28
CA GLY A 20 2.62 -2.45 -1.01
C GLY A 20 2.72 -3.97 -1.21
N LEU A 21 1.94 -4.52 -2.14
CA LEU A 21 1.97 -5.94 -2.51
C LEU A 21 3.34 -6.33 -3.08
N PHE A 22 3.89 -5.53 -3.99
CA PHE A 22 5.21 -5.77 -4.58
C PHE A 22 6.30 -5.84 -3.50
N ARG A 23 6.33 -4.88 -2.59
CA ARG A 23 7.27 -4.88 -1.46
C ARG A 23 7.13 -6.13 -0.62
N ASP A 24 5.91 -6.53 -0.28
CA ASP A 24 5.65 -7.69 0.58
C ASP A 24 6.09 -9.01 -0.06
N LEU A 25 5.76 -9.21 -1.34
CA LEU A 25 6.19 -10.39 -2.08
C LEU A 25 7.72 -10.45 -2.27
N CYS A 26 8.36 -9.32 -2.57
CA CYS A 26 9.81 -9.26 -2.64
C CYS A 26 10.47 -9.56 -1.28
N ALA A 27 9.88 -9.12 -0.17
CA ALA A 27 10.37 -9.44 1.18
C ALA A 27 10.27 -10.94 1.50
N GLN A 28 9.35 -11.66 0.85
CA GLN A 28 9.19 -13.12 0.95
C GLN A 28 10.05 -13.88 -0.08
N GLY A 29 10.84 -13.19 -0.90
CA GLY A 29 11.73 -13.80 -1.90
C GLY A 29 11.02 -14.24 -3.19
N VAL A 30 9.77 -13.81 -3.41
CA VAL A 30 9.02 -14.08 -4.64
C VAL A 30 9.56 -13.21 -5.78
N SER A 31 9.74 -13.79 -6.97
CA SER A 31 10.16 -13.02 -8.14
C SER A 31 8.96 -12.29 -8.73
N CYS A 32 8.99 -10.96 -8.67
CA CYS A 32 7.86 -10.11 -9.05
C CYS A 32 8.25 -9.06 -10.09
N LEU A 33 7.31 -8.74 -10.98
CA LEU A 33 7.34 -7.57 -11.86
C LEU A 33 6.17 -6.66 -11.51
N ILE A 34 6.41 -5.36 -11.32
CA ILE A 34 5.35 -4.34 -11.25
C ILE A 34 5.42 -3.44 -12.48
N VAL A 35 4.27 -3.16 -13.08
CA VAL A 35 4.13 -2.32 -14.26
C VAL A 35 3.04 -1.29 -14.04
N ASP A 36 3.33 -0.02 -14.29
CA ASP A 36 2.34 1.06 -14.35
C ASP A 36 2.26 1.63 -15.77
N LYS A 37 1.08 2.14 -16.14
CA LYS A 37 0.85 2.82 -17.41
C LYS A 37 1.43 4.25 -17.39
N GLY A 38 1.41 4.90 -16.24
CA GLY A 38 1.89 6.26 -16.03
C GLY A 38 3.22 6.26 -15.27
N ASP A 39 3.18 6.81 -14.06
CA ASP A 39 4.32 6.83 -13.13
C ASP A 39 3.91 6.22 -11.78
N PHE A 40 4.88 5.89 -10.94
CA PHE A 40 4.62 5.33 -9.62
C PHE A 40 3.74 6.26 -8.78
N GLY A 41 2.63 5.73 -8.28
CA GLY A 41 1.69 6.48 -7.47
C GLY A 41 0.87 7.55 -8.20
N SER A 42 0.99 7.71 -9.52
CA SER A 42 0.40 8.86 -10.24
C SER A 42 -1.13 8.85 -10.34
N GLY A 43 -1.79 7.76 -9.97
CA GLY A 43 -3.25 7.65 -9.90
C GLY A 43 -3.85 8.24 -8.62
N THR A 44 -4.88 7.59 -8.07
CA THR A 44 -5.54 8.00 -6.81
C THR A 44 -4.56 8.17 -5.64
N SER A 45 -3.44 7.45 -5.65
CA SER A 45 -2.40 7.56 -4.62
C SER A 45 -1.72 8.93 -4.56
N ALA A 46 -1.74 9.72 -5.63
CA ALA A 46 -1.23 11.10 -5.65
C ALA A 46 -2.29 12.15 -5.29
N ALA A 47 -3.58 11.77 -5.22
CA ALA A 47 -4.69 12.66 -4.90
C ALA A 47 -5.41 12.33 -3.57
N PRO A 48 -4.73 11.98 -2.47
CA PRO A 48 -5.40 11.79 -1.19
C PRO A 48 -5.72 13.15 -0.54
N SER A 49 -6.57 13.13 0.49
CA SER A 49 -6.68 14.23 1.47
C SER A 49 -5.40 14.45 2.29
N ARG A 50 -4.37 13.61 2.06
CA ARG A 50 -3.07 13.58 2.76
C ARG A 50 -3.22 13.33 4.27
N LEU A 51 -4.21 12.52 4.64
CA LEU A 51 -4.45 12.11 6.02
C LEU A 51 -4.34 10.60 6.15
N ILE A 52 -3.60 10.15 7.17
CA ILE A 52 -3.63 8.76 7.64
C ILE A 52 -4.41 8.76 8.95
N HIS A 53 -5.63 8.24 8.94
CA HIS A 53 -6.54 8.34 10.08
C HIS A 53 -7.19 6.98 10.41
N GLY A 54 -7.57 6.82 11.68
CA GLY A 54 -8.24 5.62 12.17
C GLY A 54 -9.72 5.51 11.78
N GLY A 55 -10.24 6.38 10.91
CA GLY A 55 -11.62 6.24 10.42
C GLY A 55 -12.74 6.64 11.39
N LEU A 56 -12.55 7.65 12.26
CA LEU A 56 -13.54 8.01 13.32
C LEU A 56 -15.00 8.08 12.82
N LYS A 57 -15.24 8.64 11.63
CA LYS A 57 -16.57 8.75 11.02
C LYS A 57 -17.25 7.39 10.85
N TYR A 58 -16.50 6.33 10.60
CA TYR A 58 -17.03 4.97 10.41
C TYR A 58 -17.54 4.34 11.70
N LEU A 59 -17.31 4.96 12.87
CA LEU A 59 -18.00 4.56 14.10
C LEU A 59 -19.50 4.87 14.05
N GLU A 60 -19.91 5.92 13.33
CA GLU A 60 -21.32 6.29 13.18
C GLU A 60 -22.12 5.20 12.45
N THR A 61 -21.46 4.47 11.54
CA THR A 61 -22.01 3.34 10.78
C THR A 61 -21.78 1.98 11.44
N GLY A 62 -21.12 1.94 12.61
CA GLY A 62 -20.85 0.70 13.35
C GLY A 62 -19.73 -0.16 12.76
N GLU A 63 -18.86 0.40 11.90
CA GLU A 63 -17.77 -0.33 11.24
C GLU A 63 -16.54 -0.47 12.15
N PHE A 64 -16.73 -1.05 13.34
CA PHE A 64 -15.71 -1.13 14.38
C PHE A 64 -14.43 -1.86 13.92
N GLY A 65 -14.56 -2.90 13.11
CA GLY A 65 -13.42 -3.64 12.56
C GLY A 65 -12.53 -2.77 11.67
N LEU A 66 -13.14 -1.96 10.79
CA LEU A 66 -12.42 -1.02 9.93
C LEU A 66 -11.67 0.03 10.76
N VAL A 67 -12.32 0.57 11.79
CA VAL A 67 -11.72 1.58 12.68
C VAL A 67 -10.53 1.02 13.45
N ALA A 68 -10.68 -0.20 14.00
CA ALA A 68 -9.61 -0.89 14.71
C ALA A 68 -8.40 -1.14 13.80
N GLN A 69 -8.64 -1.70 12.61
CA GLN A 69 -7.59 -1.98 11.64
C GLN A 69 -6.90 -0.70 11.16
N SER A 70 -7.67 0.34 10.81
CA SER A 70 -7.12 1.62 10.33
C SER A 70 -6.25 2.31 11.39
N THR A 71 -6.66 2.23 12.66
CA THR A 71 -5.90 2.78 13.79
C THR A 71 -4.61 1.99 14.03
N LEU A 72 -4.67 0.66 13.94
CA LEU A 72 -3.51 -0.22 14.06
C LEU A 72 -2.49 0.05 12.95
N GLU A 73 -2.93 0.06 11.68
CA GLU A 73 -2.07 0.27 10.52
C GLU A 73 -1.42 1.66 10.53
N ARG A 74 -2.16 2.71 10.93
CA ARG A 74 -1.56 4.05 11.14
C ARG A 74 -0.39 3.98 12.14
N ASN A 75 -0.57 3.29 13.26
CA ASN A 75 0.48 3.17 14.27
C ASN A 75 1.69 2.35 13.76
N LEU A 76 1.48 1.37 12.89
CA LEU A 76 2.55 0.65 12.22
C LEU A 76 3.29 1.55 11.22
N LEU A 77 2.57 2.37 10.45
CA LEU A 77 3.17 3.33 9.53
C LEU A 77 4.02 4.39 10.25
N LEU A 78 3.59 4.85 11.43
CA LEU A 78 4.40 5.73 12.28
C LEU A 78 5.75 5.09 12.68
N LYS A 79 5.79 3.76 12.82
CA LYS A 79 7.04 3.03 13.12
C LYS A 79 7.87 2.77 11.87
N ASN A 80 7.23 2.40 10.77
CA ASN A 80 7.89 1.97 9.54
C ASN A 80 8.39 3.13 8.68
N ALA A 81 7.68 4.26 8.70
CA ALA A 81 7.96 5.45 7.89
C ALA A 81 7.78 6.76 8.67
N PRO A 82 8.48 6.94 9.82
CA PRO A 82 8.34 8.13 10.67
C PRO A 82 8.73 9.45 9.99
N HIS A 83 9.43 9.38 8.86
CA HIS A 83 9.82 10.53 8.05
C HIS A 83 8.74 10.96 7.04
N TYR A 84 7.71 10.14 6.83
CA TYR A 84 6.56 10.46 5.99
C TYR A 84 5.24 10.57 6.76
N VAL A 85 5.18 10.03 7.98
CA VAL A 85 3.98 9.99 8.83
C VAL A 85 4.32 10.53 10.21
N SER A 86 3.52 11.49 10.68
CA SER A 86 3.68 12.19 11.97
C SER A 86 2.39 12.25 12.74
#